data_AF-A0AAU1HBF8-F1
#
_entry.id   AF-A0AAU1HBF8-F1
#
_cell.length_a   1.000
_cell.length_b   1.000
_cell.length_c   1.000
_cell.angle_alpha   90.00
_cell.angle_beta   90.00
_cell.angle_gamma   90.00
#
_symmetry.space_group_name_H-M   'P 1'
#
loop_
_entity.id
_entity.type
_entity.pdbx_description
1 polymer ?
#
loop_
_entity_poly.entity_id
_entity_poly.type
_entity_poly.pdbx_seq_one_letter_code
_entity_poly.pdbx_strand_id
1 'polypeptide(L)'
;MGTEIQDFAAELGRLKERSGLSYGALARKLHMSTSTVHRYCNGDAVPADYAPVERLARVCRANPGELVALHRRWILADEAKRRAARRPEAARSAAPEAPVPDEGRVGDDGGGGAGADGLEPVVASGSAAEPGPRTGEGHAEAESDGDPETEPTAEDVTPQAAGAGTGPGRGRSRRLRVLLAATAVVALTVPAALALHGFARDGAADGVAAKPGPSAPVTAPGGTGSPGASASVEPGRPSSPPAAAGTPSVKASPPRAGADGKEGEAESSGVPVHATISSYNWEEPCGQFYLLDREPDDVPPPPAPQDTRGWARALDGVDGGAMKLALTVQGASRDAVVLTGMNVRVLTRDPALDRSAYSMGTGCGSGITPQSFEVDLDDARPRTEPVAGTRGDEVVPAKDFPYRVSSTDVEVFHLDAHVEGHDVSWYLELAWSSGGRTGTLRVDDHGRPFRTSSVAARPQYLYRPDIAQWERTEL
;
A
#
# COMPACT_ATOMS: atom_id res chain seq x y z
N MET A 1 -25.60 26.72 9.96
CA MET A 1 -25.79 25.26 9.78
C MET A 1 -26.27 24.89 8.39
N GLY A 2 -27.14 25.68 7.73
CA GLY A 2 -27.44 25.48 6.29
C GLY A 2 -26.71 26.46 5.36
N THR A 3 -26.21 27.58 5.88
CA THR A 3 -25.54 28.64 5.12
C THR A 3 -24.26 28.14 4.48
N GLU A 4 -23.45 27.38 5.21
CA GLU A 4 -22.16 26.85 4.73
C GLU A 4 -22.31 25.95 3.49
N ILE A 5 -23.40 25.15 3.45
CA ILE A 5 -23.74 24.26 2.33
C ILE A 5 -24.25 25.07 1.13
N GLN A 6 -25.06 26.10 1.39
CA GLN A 6 -25.59 26.99 0.35
C GLN A 6 -24.51 27.90 -0.25
N ASP A 7 -23.54 28.38 0.53
CA ASP A 7 -22.40 29.18 0.05
C ASP A 7 -21.44 28.39 -0.86
N PHE A 8 -21.35 27.07 -0.63
CA PHE A 8 -20.66 26.12 -1.50
C PHE A 8 -21.45 25.87 -2.79
N ALA A 9 -22.75 25.57 -2.67
CA ALA A 9 -23.64 25.35 -3.82
C ALA A 9 -23.72 26.56 -4.75
N ALA A 10 -23.83 27.77 -4.19
CA ALA A 10 -23.88 29.02 -4.94
C ALA A 10 -22.61 29.27 -5.77
N GLU A 11 -21.43 28.85 -5.28
CA GLU A 11 -20.19 28.98 -6.05
C GLU A 11 -20.14 27.99 -7.21
N LEU A 12 -20.56 26.74 -6.98
CA LEU A 12 -20.74 25.75 -8.06
C LEU A 12 -21.76 26.23 -9.11
N GLY A 13 -22.86 26.84 -8.66
CA GLY A 13 -23.88 27.46 -9.51
C GLY A 13 -23.28 28.54 -10.42
N ARG A 14 -22.51 29.48 -9.86
CA ARG A 14 -21.82 30.54 -10.62
C ARG A 14 -20.81 29.99 -11.64
N LEU A 15 -20.01 29.00 -11.25
CA LEU A 15 -19.07 28.34 -12.16
C LEU A 15 -19.82 27.65 -13.32
N LYS A 16 -20.91 26.94 -13.02
CA LYS A 16 -21.78 26.30 -14.01
C LYS A 16 -22.41 27.33 -14.94
N GLU A 17 -22.97 28.41 -14.41
CA GLU A 17 -23.64 29.46 -15.19
C GLU A 17 -22.67 30.12 -16.17
N ARG A 18 -21.49 30.54 -15.69
CA ARG A 18 -20.42 31.11 -16.52
C ARG A 18 -19.90 30.16 -17.60
N SER A 19 -19.97 28.84 -17.37
CA SER A 19 -19.53 27.86 -18.37
C SER A 19 -20.49 27.69 -19.55
N GLY A 20 -21.74 28.16 -19.45
CA GLY A 20 -22.78 27.97 -20.46
C GLY A 20 -23.26 26.52 -20.65
N LEU A 21 -22.75 25.56 -19.86
CA LEU A 21 -23.07 24.14 -20.00
C LEU A 21 -24.41 23.79 -19.33
N SER A 22 -25.18 22.91 -19.97
CA SER A 22 -26.37 22.31 -19.35
C SER A 22 -25.96 21.23 -18.35
N TYR A 23 -26.84 20.93 -17.37
CA TYR A 23 -26.57 19.88 -16.39
C TYR A 23 -26.32 18.51 -17.04
N GLY A 24 -27.02 18.19 -18.13
CA GLY A 24 -26.79 16.96 -18.91
C GLY A 24 -25.47 16.95 -19.71
N ALA A 25 -24.92 18.12 -20.07
CA ALA A 25 -23.60 18.22 -20.67
C ALA A 25 -22.48 18.03 -19.64
N LEU A 26 -22.64 18.59 -18.44
CA LEU A 26 -21.74 18.35 -17.31
C LEU A 26 -21.76 16.89 -16.86
N ALA A 27 -22.95 16.32 -16.68
CA ALA A 27 -23.16 14.91 -16.33
C ALA A 27 -22.37 13.95 -17.25
N ARG A 28 -22.52 14.10 -18.57
CA ARG A 28 -21.78 13.31 -19.56
C ARG A 28 -20.27 13.48 -19.48
N LYS A 29 -19.77 14.71 -19.30
CA LYS A 29 -18.32 14.99 -19.20
C LYS A 29 -17.68 14.55 -17.88
N LEU A 30 -18.48 14.35 -16.84
CA LEU A 30 -18.03 13.94 -15.51
C LEU A 30 -18.30 12.46 -15.22
N HIS A 31 -18.94 11.74 -16.14
CA HIS A 31 -19.44 10.37 -15.96
C HIS A 31 -20.33 10.23 -14.71
N MET A 32 -21.22 11.21 -14.48
CA MET A 32 -22.15 11.26 -13.35
C MET A 32 -23.59 11.40 -13.87
N SER A 33 -24.59 11.05 -13.04
CA SER A 33 -25.99 11.32 -13.39
C SER A 33 -26.29 12.82 -13.35
N THR A 34 -27.21 13.27 -14.21
CA THR A 34 -27.72 14.66 -14.21
C THR A 34 -28.29 15.06 -12.86
N SER A 35 -28.95 14.12 -12.15
CA SER A 35 -29.49 14.34 -10.80
C SER A 35 -28.40 14.61 -9.76
N THR A 36 -27.26 13.93 -9.83
CA THR A 36 -26.12 14.17 -8.91
C THR A 36 -25.52 15.55 -9.10
N VAL A 37 -25.27 15.97 -10.35
CA VAL A 37 -24.76 17.32 -10.65
C VAL A 37 -25.75 18.40 -10.19
N HIS A 38 -27.04 18.20 -10.42
CA HIS A 38 -28.11 19.12 -10.00
C HIS A 38 -28.14 19.29 -8.46
N ARG A 39 -28.04 18.19 -7.71
CA ARG A 39 -28.02 18.23 -6.24
C ARG A 39 -26.79 18.97 -5.68
N TYR A 40 -25.64 18.88 -6.34
CA TYR A 40 -24.44 19.61 -5.92
C TYR A 40 -24.56 21.12 -6.16
N CYS A 41 -25.16 21.55 -7.27
CA CYS A 41 -25.37 22.97 -7.57
C CYS A 41 -26.49 23.62 -6.75
N ASN A 42 -27.44 22.84 -6.21
CA ASN A 42 -28.54 23.33 -5.37
C ASN A 42 -28.29 23.20 -3.85
N GLY A 43 -27.24 22.48 -3.43
CA GLY A 43 -26.94 22.22 -2.02
C GLY A 43 -27.70 21.04 -1.41
N ASP A 44 -28.47 20.28 -2.20
CA ASP A 44 -29.18 19.07 -1.79
C ASP A 44 -28.24 17.87 -1.50
N ALA A 45 -26.96 18.00 -1.87
CA ALA A 45 -25.90 17.08 -1.49
C ALA A 45 -24.54 17.79 -1.48
N VAL A 46 -23.70 17.51 -0.48
CA VAL A 46 -22.27 17.81 -0.49
C VAL A 46 -21.50 16.51 -0.73
N PRO A 47 -20.62 16.43 -1.74
CA PRO A 47 -19.75 15.27 -1.96
C PRO A 47 -18.91 14.93 -0.74
N ALA A 48 -18.66 13.63 -0.50
CA ALA A 48 -17.74 13.18 0.55
C ALA A 48 -16.26 13.44 0.20
N ASP A 49 -15.95 13.51 -1.10
CA ASP A 49 -14.62 13.78 -1.64
C ASP A 49 -14.63 15.05 -2.51
N TYR A 50 -13.50 15.75 -2.57
CA TYR A 50 -13.35 16.95 -3.40
C TYR A 50 -13.10 16.66 -4.89
N ALA A 51 -12.57 15.50 -5.25
CA ALA A 51 -12.21 15.18 -6.64
C ALA A 51 -13.38 15.26 -7.66
N PRO A 52 -14.64 14.87 -7.33
CA PRO A 52 -15.83 15.20 -8.13
C PRO A 52 -16.04 16.70 -8.37
N VAL A 53 -15.85 17.51 -7.32
CA VAL A 53 -16.05 18.97 -7.33
C VAL A 53 -14.99 19.66 -8.19
N GLU A 54 -13.73 19.26 -8.03
CA GLU A 54 -12.62 19.82 -8.79
C GLU A 54 -12.74 19.52 -10.29
N ARG A 55 -13.13 18.29 -10.66
CA ARG A 55 -13.39 17.94 -12.07
C ARG A 55 -14.52 18.78 -12.67
N LEU A 56 -15.62 18.99 -11.94
CA LEU A 56 -16.71 19.88 -12.36
C LEU A 56 -16.19 21.31 -12.57
N ALA A 57 -15.48 21.87 -11.61
CA ALA A 57 -14.92 23.22 -11.68
C ALA A 57 -13.92 23.39 -12.85
N ARG A 58 -13.06 22.40 -13.11
CA ARG A 58 -12.16 22.37 -14.27
C ARG A 58 -12.92 22.33 -15.60
N VAL A 59 -13.98 21.52 -15.71
CA VAL A 59 -14.86 21.50 -16.91
C VAL A 59 -15.57 22.85 -17.10
N CYS A 60 -15.91 23.54 -16.01
CA CYS A 60 -16.45 24.90 -16.02
C CYS A 60 -15.40 26.01 -16.20
N ARG A 61 -14.12 25.66 -16.48
CA ARG A 61 -12.99 26.59 -16.66
C ARG A 61 -12.77 27.51 -15.45
N ALA A 62 -12.85 26.96 -14.23
CA ALA A 62 -12.42 27.66 -13.02
C ALA A 62 -10.91 27.94 -13.04
N ASN A 63 -10.52 29.12 -12.59
CA ASN A 63 -9.11 29.50 -12.44
C ASN A 63 -8.52 28.94 -11.12
N PRO A 64 -7.17 28.92 -10.94
CA PRO A 64 -6.56 28.36 -9.73
C PRO A 64 -7.01 29.00 -8.40
N GLY A 65 -7.28 30.32 -8.39
CA GLY A 65 -7.81 31.02 -7.22
C GLY A 65 -9.24 30.61 -6.87
N GLU A 66 -10.08 30.38 -7.89
CA GLU A 66 -11.44 29.88 -7.73
C GLU A 66 -11.47 28.43 -7.22
N LEU A 67 -10.55 27.57 -7.70
CA LEU A 67 -10.40 26.21 -7.19
C LEU A 67 -10.02 26.20 -5.70
N VAL A 68 -9.14 27.10 -5.24
CA VAL A 68 -8.79 27.25 -3.83
C VAL A 68 -9.96 27.80 -3.00
N ALA A 69 -10.69 28.78 -3.52
CA ALA A 69 -11.87 29.34 -2.86
C ALA A 69 -12.99 28.29 -2.71
N LEU A 70 -13.24 27.50 -3.75
CA LEU A 70 -14.22 26.41 -3.76
C LEU A 70 -13.83 25.29 -2.78
N HIS A 71 -12.56 24.90 -2.72
CA HIS A 71 -12.07 23.90 -1.77
C HIS A 71 -12.27 24.35 -0.31
N ARG A 72 -11.97 25.61 0.01
CA ARG A 72 -12.20 26.18 1.36
C ARG A 72 -13.68 26.12 1.76
N ARG A 73 -14.61 26.44 0.83
CA ARG A 73 -16.05 26.35 1.11
C ARG A 73 -16.55 24.92 1.20
N TRP A 74 -15.99 24.00 0.41
CA TRP A 74 -16.31 22.57 0.50
C TRP A 74 -15.96 21.98 1.88
N ILE A 75 -14.79 22.32 2.44
CA ILE A 75 -14.40 21.88 3.81
C ILE A 75 -15.45 22.33 4.85
N LEU A 76 -15.86 23.60 4.80
CA LEU A 76 -16.87 24.15 5.73
C LEU A 76 -18.26 23.51 5.53
N ALA A 77 -18.63 23.20 4.29
CA ALA A 77 -19.89 22.55 3.95
C ALA A 77 -19.92 21.06 4.39
N ASP A 78 -18.83 20.32 4.22
CA ASP A 78 -18.74 18.93 4.66
C ASP A 78 -18.66 18.84 6.21
N GLU A 79 -17.96 19.76 6.86
CA GLU A 79 -17.99 19.84 8.33
C GLU A 79 -19.40 20.18 8.86
N ALA A 80 -20.13 21.10 8.20
CA ALA A 80 -21.53 21.39 8.52
C ALA A 80 -22.45 20.18 8.32
N LYS A 81 -22.24 19.39 7.27
CA LYS A 81 -22.93 18.11 7.02
C LYS A 81 -22.60 17.06 8.10
N ARG A 82 -21.33 16.90 8.50
CA ARG A 82 -20.92 16.01 9.61
C ARG A 82 -21.54 16.45 10.94
N ARG A 83 -21.57 17.76 11.24
CA ARG A 83 -22.27 18.32 12.41
C ARG A 83 -23.78 18.04 12.36
N ALA A 84 -24.42 18.18 11.19
CA ALA A 84 -25.83 17.87 11.02
C ALA A 84 -26.14 16.38 11.18
N ALA A 85 -25.22 15.48 10.79
CA ALA A 85 -25.35 14.03 10.95
C ALA A 85 -25.14 13.53 12.40
N ARG A 86 -24.33 14.22 13.21
CA ARG A 86 -24.15 13.91 14.66
C ARG A 86 -25.30 14.39 15.54
N ARG A 87 -26.01 15.45 15.15
CA ARG A 87 -27.15 15.99 15.91
C ARG A 87 -28.35 15.02 16.11
N PRO A 88 -28.79 14.20 15.14
CA PRO A 88 -29.86 13.21 15.37
C PRO A 88 -29.48 12.09 16.33
N GLU A 89 -28.18 11.91 16.64
CA GLU A 89 -27.71 10.96 17.65
C GLU A 89 -27.80 11.56 19.06
N ALA A 90 -27.40 12.82 19.23
CA ALA A 90 -27.58 13.56 20.49
C ALA A 90 -29.07 13.72 20.89
N ALA A 91 -29.97 13.87 19.91
CA ALA A 91 -31.41 13.95 20.16
C ALA A 91 -32.04 12.60 20.57
N ARG A 92 -31.35 11.47 20.44
CA ARG A 92 -31.79 10.15 20.92
C ARG A 92 -31.28 9.80 22.31
N SER A 93 -30.31 10.55 22.86
CA SER A 93 -29.75 10.35 24.20
C SER A 93 -30.25 11.36 25.25
N ALA A 94 -31.26 12.17 24.91
CA ALA A 94 -31.84 13.19 25.79
C ALA A 94 -33.33 12.93 26.06
N ALA A 95 -33.65 11.72 26.53
CA ALA A 95 -34.92 11.45 27.21
C ALA A 95 -34.73 11.76 28.72
N PRO A 96 -35.49 12.70 29.31
CA PRO A 96 -35.40 12.96 30.75
C PRO A 96 -36.07 11.82 31.52
N GLU A 97 -35.31 11.15 32.38
CA GLU A 97 -35.83 10.22 33.39
C GLU A 97 -36.66 11.00 34.43
N ALA A 98 -37.96 10.69 34.51
CA ALA A 98 -38.87 11.28 35.49
C ALA A 98 -39.11 10.28 36.65
N PRO A 99 -39.09 10.73 37.92
CA PRO A 99 -39.11 9.83 39.07
C PRO A 99 -40.51 9.30 39.39
N VAL A 100 -40.55 8.09 39.95
CA VAL A 100 -41.74 7.45 40.53
C VAL A 100 -42.26 8.18 41.79
N PRO A 101 -43.60 8.24 41.94
CA PRO A 101 -44.26 8.11 43.24
C PRO A 101 -45.30 6.97 43.26
N ASP A 102 -45.66 6.56 44.48
CA ASP A 102 -46.51 5.41 44.82
C ASP A 102 -47.91 5.84 45.33
N GLU A 103 -48.83 4.88 45.41
CA GLU A 103 -50.19 4.87 46.00
C GLU A 103 -51.31 5.75 45.37
N GLY A 104 -52.56 5.22 45.28
CA GLY A 104 -53.75 6.13 45.23
C GLY A 104 -55.10 5.80 44.55
N ARG A 105 -55.62 4.56 44.54
CA ARG A 105 -57.06 4.21 44.77
C ARG A 105 -58.26 4.93 44.01
N VAL A 106 -59.02 4.12 43.24
CA VAL A 106 -60.53 4.08 43.00
C VAL A 106 -61.24 5.01 41.98
N GLY A 107 -62.20 4.40 41.24
CA GLY A 107 -63.32 5.00 40.46
C GLY A 107 -63.22 4.66 38.96
N ASP A 108 -63.87 3.65 38.35
CA ASP A 108 -65.26 3.12 38.36
C ASP A 108 -66.21 3.77 37.32
N ASP A 109 -67.01 2.93 36.66
CA ASP A 109 -67.99 3.18 35.56
C ASP A 109 -67.52 3.88 34.25
N GLY A 110 -67.97 3.48 33.04
CA GLY A 110 -68.81 2.35 32.67
C GLY A 110 -69.31 2.40 31.20
N GLY A 111 -69.42 1.23 30.54
CA GLY A 111 -70.11 1.01 29.25
C GLY A 111 -69.40 1.47 27.95
N GLY A 112 -69.53 0.79 26.80
CA GLY A 112 -70.20 -0.49 26.53
C GLY A 112 -70.59 -0.65 25.04
N GLY A 113 -70.19 -1.77 24.42
CA GLY A 113 -70.63 -2.22 23.09
C GLY A 113 -69.80 -1.71 21.89
N ALA A 114 -69.50 -2.46 20.82
CA ALA A 114 -69.37 -3.89 20.50
C ALA A 114 -69.37 -3.98 18.95
N GLY A 115 -68.53 -4.86 18.37
CA GLY A 115 -68.35 -5.00 16.91
C GLY A 115 -66.88 -5.25 16.56
N ALA A 116 -66.29 -6.36 17.04
CA ALA A 116 -66.21 -7.62 16.29
C ALA A 116 -65.30 -7.47 15.04
N ASP A 117 -63.99 -7.72 15.18
CA ASP A 117 -63.32 -9.04 15.09
C ASP A 117 -63.00 -9.47 13.65
N GLY A 118 -61.75 -9.86 13.38
CA GLY A 118 -61.36 -10.32 12.04
C GLY A 118 -59.88 -10.25 11.65
N LEU A 119 -59.00 -10.82 12.48
CA LEU A 119 -57.79 -11.60 12.13
C LEU A 119 -56.92 -11.23 10.89
N GLU A 120 -55.60 -11.17 11.15
CA GLU A 120 -54.48 -11.48 10.23
C GLU A 120 -54.72 -12.76 9.37
N PRO A 121 -54.05 -13.01 8.20
CA PRO A 121 -52.58 -12.96 8.07
C PRO A 121 -51.93 -12.74 6.67
N VAL A 122 -50.61 -12.98 6.63
CA VAL A 122 -49.63 -13.01 5.52
C VAL A 122 -49.99 -13.82 4.25
N VAL A 123 -49.51 -13.35 3.08
CA VAL A 123 -48.82 -14.05 1.95
C VAL A 123 -48.43 -12.98 0.88
N ALA A 124 -47.27 -12.93 0.20
CA ALA A 124 -46.46 -13.88 -0.59
C ALA A 124 -46.81 -13.96 -2.12
N SER A 125 -45.86 -13.50 -2.94
CA SER A 125 -45.56 -13.68 -4.39
C SER A 125 -46.54 -14.37 -5.37
N GLY A 126 -46.66 -13.81 -6.59
CA GLY A 126 -47.26 -14.48 -7.77
C GLY A 126 -47.08 -13.70 -9.09
N SER A 127 -46.82 -14.40 -10.21
CA SER A 127 -46.49 -13.87 -11.55
C SER A 127 -47.58 -14.19 -12.59
N ALA A 128 -47.74 -13.38 -13.67
CA ALA A 128 -47.72 -13.85 -15.08
C ALA A 128 -48.30 -12.87 -16.15
N ALA A 129 -47.77 -13.04 -17.37
CA ALA A 129 -48.42 -12.95 -18.70
C ALA A 129 -48.46 -11.63 -19.53
N GLU A 130 -48.02 -11.80 -20.78
CA GLU A 130 -48.15 -10.94 -21.98
C GLU A 130 -49.52 -11.18 -22.65
N PRO A 131 -50.07 -10.28 -23.51
CA PRO A 131 -49.80 -10.39 -24.97
C PRO A 131 -49.89 -9.08 -25.81
N GLY A 132 -49.31 -9.07 -27.02
CA GLY A 132 -49.69 -8.15 -28.14
C GLY A 132 -50.74 -8.76 -29.10
N PRO A 133 -51.01 -8.21 -30.32
CA PRO A 133 -50.55 -6.97 -30.95
C PRO A 133 -51.70 -6.11 -31.57
N ARG A 134 -51.39 -4.98 -32.26
CA ARG A 134 -51.96 -4.54 -33.59
C ARG A 134 -51.60 -3.10 -34.00
N THR A 135 -51.55 -2.87 -35.32
CA THR A 135 -51.20 -1.63 -36.05
C THR A 135 -52.40 -0.79 -36.48
N GLY A 136 -52.20 0.52 -36.72
CA GLY A 136 -53.14 1.43 -37.40
C GLY A 136 -52.53 2.82 -37.64
N GLU A 137 -52.77 3.42 -38.82
CA GLU A 137 -52.01 4.56 -39.39
C GLU A 137 -52.53 5.98 -39.05
N GLY A 138 -51.71 7.01 -39.27
CA GLY A 138 -52.18 8.40 -39.40
C GLY A 138 -51.12 9.52 -39.34
N HIS A 139 -50.53 9.88 -40.49
CA HIS A 139 -49.98 11.19 -40.98
C HIS A 139 -49.49 12.30 -40.00
N ALA A 140 -48.49 13.17 -40.30
CA ALA A 140 -47.45 13.25 -41.35
C ALA A 140 -46.56 14.52 -41.12
N GLU A 141 -45.63 14.77 -42.07
CA GLU A 141 -44.79 15.99 -42.27
C GLU A 141 -43.59 16.09 -41.28
N ALA A 142 -42.34 15.73 -41.64
CA ALA A 142 -41.43 16.21 -42.72
C ALA A 142 -40.88 17.64 -42.43
N GLU A 143 -39.64 18.03 -42.73
CA GLU A 143 -38.56 17.55 -43.65
C GLU A 143 -37.21 17.48 -42.86
N SER A 144 -36.20 16.64 -43.12
CA SER A 144 -35.55 16.04 -44.32
C SER A 144 -34.49 16.92 -45.01
N ASP A 145 -33.21 16.69 -44.67
CA ASP A 145 -32.07 16.40 -45.57
C ASP A 145 -30.79 16.26 -44.71
N GLY A 146 -29.75 15.50 -45.07
CA GLY A 146 -29.52 14.67 -46.25
C GLY A 146 -28.03 14.23 -46.22
N ASP A 147 -27.76 12.93 -46.24
CA ASP A 147 -26.45 12.30 -45.95
C ASP A 147 -25.60 12.09 -47.25
N PRO A 148 -24.55 11.25 -47.26
CA PRO A 148 -23.13 11.54 -47.02
C PRO A 148 -22.28 11.68 -48.32
N GLU A 149 -20.97 11.92 -48.19
CA GLU A 149 -20.03 11.76 -49.31
C GLU A 149 -18.88 10.77 -49.02
N THR A 150 -18.59 9.95 -50.03
CA THR A 150 -17.71 8.77 -50.06
C THR A 150 -16.23 9.14 -50.23
N GLU A 151 -15.30 8.30 -49.76
CA GLU A 151 -13.90 8.33 -50.24
C GLU A 151 -13.84 8.14 -51.77
N PRO A 152 -12.86 8.75 -52.47
CA PRO A 152 -11.79 7.89 -52.99
C PRO A 152 -10.38 8.52 -53.11
N THR A 153 -9.38 7.61 -53.14
CA THR A 153 -8.02 7.65 -53.72
C THR A 153 -7.33 8.96 -54.17
N ALA A 154 -6.04 9.03 -53.87
CA ALA A 154 -5.08 10.01 -54.38
C ALA A 154 -4.71 9.84 -55.87
N GLU A 155 -4.47 10.95 -56.56
CA GLU A 155 -3.55 11.06 -57.70
C GLU A 155 -2.67 12.32 -57.55
N ASP A 156 -1.44 12.23 -58.07
CA ASP A 156 -0.37 13.22 -57.96
C ASP A 156 -0.18 13.99 -59.28
N VAL A 157 -0.21 15.32 -59.24
CA VAL A 157 0.04 16.19 -60.40
C VAL A 157 0.84 17.44 -59.98
N THR A 158 2.08 17.54 -60.43
CA THR A 158 2.91 18.76 -60.36
C THR A 158 2.75 19.62 -61.62
N PRO A 159 2.95 20.96 -61.57
CA PRO A 159 4.19 21.48 -62.19
C PRO A 159 4.82 22.78 -61.61
N GLN A 160 6.17 22.78 -61.53
CA GLN A 160 7.12 23.84 -61.98
C GLN A 160 7.17 25.22 -61.26
N ALA A 161 8.33 25.72 -60.73
CA ALA A 161 9.48 26.22 -61.50
C ALA A 161 10.78 26.59 -60.67
N ALA A 162 11.96 26.42 -61.30
CA ALA A 162 13.29 27.07 -61.10
C ALA A 162 14.02 27.08 -59.71
N GLY A 163 15.35 26.90 -59.59
CA GLY A 163 16.42 26.56 -60.55
C GLY A 163 17.86 26.58 -59.94
N ALA A 164 18.86 25.97 -60.63
CA ALA A 164 20.29 25.74 -60.27
C ALA A 164 20.56 24.78 -59.08
N GLY A 165 21.59 23.92 -58.98
CA GLY A 165 22.75 23.52 -59.82
C GLY A 165 23.87 22.93 -58.90
N THR A 166 24.84 22.06 -59.25
CA THR A 166 25.20 21.30 -60.49
C THR A 166 26.25 20.21 -60.13
N GLY A 167 26.15 18.95 -60.61
CA GLY A 167 27.22 17.93 -60.45
C GLY A 167 26.81 16.45 -60.67
N PRO A 168 27.49 15.62 -61.52
CA PRO A 168 26.94 14.33 -61.96
C PRO A 168 27.76 13.05 -61.62
N GLY A 169 27.07 11.89 -61.58
CA GLY A 169 27.68 10.55 -61.57
C GLY A 169 26.75 9.48 -62.17
N ARG A 170 27.13 8.88 -63.32
CA ARG A 170 26.33 7.89 -64.08
C ARG A 170 26.56 6.45 -63.57
N GLY A 171 25.51 5.62 -63.52
CA GLY A 171 25.63 4.17 -63.25
C GLY A 171 24.36 3.36 -63.60
N ARG A 172 24.25 2.89 -64.84
CA ARG A 172 23.07 2.19 -65.41
C ARG A 172 22.71 0.85 -64.73
N SER A 173 21.47 0.78 -64.24
CA SER A 173 20.42 -0.22 -64.59
C SER A 173 20.75 -1.72 -64.73
N ARG A 174 19.95 -2.57 -64.05
CA ARG A 174 18.80 -3.29 -64.67
C ARG A 174 17.85 -3.88 -63.62
N ARG A 175 16.56 -3.96 -63.97
CA ARG A 175 15.48 -4.61 -63.21
C ARG A 175 15.42 -6.11 -63.56
N LEU A 176 14.85 -6.93 -62.65
CA LEU A 176 13.87 -8.04 -62.82
C LEU A 176 14.08 -9.07 -61.68
N ARG A 177 13.34 -9.01 -60.55
CA ARG A 177 12.00 -9.61 -60.24
C ARG A 177 12.01 -11.13 -59.98
N VAL A 178 11.24 -11.54 -58.94
CA VAL A 178 10.43 -12.80 -58.85
C VAL A 178 11.22 -14.12 -58.61
N LEU A 179 10.84 -15.07 -57.73
CA LEU A 179 9.75 -15.24 -56.74
C LEU A 179 10.08 -16.43 -55.76
N LEU A 180 9.27 -16.61 -54.70
CA LEU A 180 8.96 -17.85 -53.93
C LEU A 180 10.15 -18.58 -53.22
N ALA A 181 10.20 -18.74 -51.89
CA ALA A 181 9.30 -19.38 -50.91
C ALA A 181 9.56 -20.88 -50.68
N ALA A 182 9.91 -21.26 -49.44
CA ALA A 182 9.66 -22.57 -48.84
C ALA A 182 9.83 -22.52 -47.31
N THR A 183 8.87 -23.09 -46.58
CA THR A 183 8.86 -23.30 -45.13
C THR A 183 9.58 -24.60 -44.73
N ALA A 184 10.11 -24.69 -43.51
CA ALA A 184 10.37 -25.97 -42.85
C ALA A 184 10.09 -25.87 -41.34
N VAL A 185 9.10 -26.64 -40.88
CA VAL A 185 8.80 -26.90 -39.46
C VAL A 185 9.63 -28.09 -39.00
N VAL A 186 10.15 -28.06 -37.78
CA VAL A 186 10.60 -29.28 -37.07
C VAL A 186 9.97 -29.29 -35.68
N ALA A 187 9.27 -30.39 -35.40
CA ALA A 187 8.70 -30.74 -34.10
C ALA A 187 9.06 -32.21 -33.80
N LEU A 188 8.77 -32.67 -32.57
CA LEU A 188 9.04 -34.01 -32.00
C LEU A 188 10.52 -34.22 -31.58
N THR A 189 10.85 -34.94 -30.50
CA THR A 189 10.11 -35.95 -29.71
C THR A 189 10.41 -35.86 -28.20
N VAL A 190 9.47 -36.37 -27.39
CA VAL A 190 9.74 -36.96 -26.05
C VAL A 190 9.77 -38.48 -26.20
N PRO A 191 10.57 -39.20 -25.40
CA PRO A 191 10.14 -40.51 -24.93
C PRO A 191 10.30 -40.69 -23.42
N ALA A 192 9.24 -41.19 -22.77
CA ALA A 192 9.32 -41.82 -21.47
C ALA A 192 9.40 -43.35 -21.64
N ALA A 193 10.26 -44.02 -20.88
CA ALA A 193 10.28 -45.48 -20.78
C ALA A 193 10.82 -45.94 -19.42
N LEU A 194 10.10 -46.88 -18.79
CA LEU A 194 10.42 -47.53 -17.52
C LEU A 194 11.38 -48.71 -17.70
N ALA A 195 12.20 -48.99 -16.69
CA ALA A 195 12.71 -50.34 -16.42
C ALA A 195 12.90 -50.58 -14.91
N LEU A 196 12.27 -51.63 -14.40
CA LEU A 196 12.44 -52.16 -13.03
C LEU A 196 13.45 -53.32 -13.00
N HIS A 197 13.71 -53.84 -11.78
CA HIS A 197 14.60 -54.95 -11.36
C HIS A 197 16.03 -54.51 -10.97
N GLY A 198 16.59 -54.91 -9.81
CA GLY A 198 16.00 -55.61 -8.66
C GLY A 198 17.04 -56.21 -7.68
N PHE A 199 16.61 -56.44 -6.43
CA PHE A 199 17.19 -57.35 -5.40
C PHE A 199 18.54 -57.05 -4.72
N ALA A 200 18.46 -56.56 -3.46
CA ALA A 200 19.10 -57.10 -2.24
C ALA A 200 18.60 -56.24 -1.05
N ARG A 201 17.46 -56.50 -0.42
CA ARG A 201 17.02 -57.64 0.43
C ARG A 201 17.57 -57.62 1.88
N ASP A 202 16.67 -57.19 2.77
CA ASP A 202 16.36 -57.57 4.16
C ASP A 202 17.46 -57.59 5.25
N GLY A 203 17.10 -57.03 6.43
CA GLY A 203 17.90 -57.15 7.65
C GLY A 203 17.37 -56.37 8.86
N ALA A 204 16.09 -56.48 9.22
CA ALA A 204 15.53 -55.83 10.42
C ALA A 204 14.58 -56.75 11.20
N ALA A 205 14.74 -56.71 12.54
CA ALA A 205 13.88 -57.26 13.61
C ALA A 205 13.56 -58.78 13.61
N ASP A 206 13.98 -59.47 14.67
CA ASP A 206 13.07 -59.78 15.79
C ASP A 206 13.82 -60.31 17.03
N GLY A 207 13.20 -60.27 18.21
CA GLY A 207 13.81 -60.72 19.46
C GLY A 207 12.83 -61.42 20.41
N VAL A 208 13.27 -62.50 21.05
CA VAL A 208 12.59 -63.18 22.17
C VAL A 208 13.62 -63.66 23.20
N ALA A 209 13.25 -63.67 24.48
CA ALA A 209 14.14 -63.81 25.64
C ALA A 209 14.32 -65.25 26.17
N ALA A 210 15.41 -65.47 26.93
CA ALA A 210 15.49 -66.49 27.99
C ALA A 210 16.49 -66.08 29.11
N LYS A 211 16.08 -66.26 30.38
CA LYS A 211 16.87 -66.18 31.65
C LYS A 211 17.26 -67.62 32.10
N PRO A 212 17.97 -67.92 33.23
CA PRO A 212 18.24 -67.16 34.50
C PRO A 212 19.75 -67.10 34.90
N GLY A 213 20.28 -66.28 35.84
CA GLY A 213 20.09 -66.16 37.32
C GLY A 213 21.34 -66.72 38.08
N PRO A 214 21.60 -66.49 39.39
CA PRO A 214 20.97 -65.61 40.39
C PRO A 214 21.94 -64.84 41.38
N SER A 215 21.34 -64.16 42.38
CA SER A 215 21.85 -63.87 43.76
C SER A 215 22.46 -62.50 44.16
N ALA A 216 21.97 -62.01 45.31
CA ALA A 216 22.06 -60.68 45.94
C ALA A 216 23.17 -60.63 47.06
N PRO A 217 23.24 -59.74 48.10
CA PRO A 217 22.23 -58.79 48.65
C PRO A 217 22.72 -57.38 49.13
N VAL A 218 21.77 -56.66 49.76
CA VAL A 218 21.82 -55.31 50.37
C VAL A 218 22.49 -55.29 51.76
N THR A 219 23.09 -54.17 52.19
CA THR A 219 23.26 -53.80 53.63
C THR A 219 23.32 -52.27 53.85
N ALA A 220 22.68 -51.81 54.93
CA ALA A 220 22.85 -50.53 55.65
C ALA A 220 22.96 -50.86 57.16
N PRO A 221 23.14 -49.96 58.16
CA PRO A 221 23.14 -48.48 58.17
C PRO A 221 24.27 -47.86 59.06
N GLY A 222 24.14 -46.58 59.46
CA GLY A 222 24.87 -45.99 60.60
C GLY A 222 25.22 -44.51 60.43
N GLY A 223 24.85 -43.65 61.39
CA GLY A 223 25.11 -42.20 61.32
C GLY A 223 25.84 -41.66 62.56
N THR A 224 26.15 -40.34 62.55
CA THR A 224 26.21 -39.34 63.67
C THR A 224 27.21 -38.23 63.31
N GLY A 225 26.85 -36.94 63.46
CA GLY A 225 27.81 -35.82 63.49
C GLY A 225 27.47 -34.56 62.67
N SER A 226 26.81 -33.59 63.31
CA SER A 226 26.89 -32.14 62.97
C SER A 226 28.19 -31.54 63.57
N PRO A 227 28.60 -30.25 63.32
CA PRO A 227 27.88 -29.08 62.76
C PRO A 227 28.68 -28.44 61.58
N GLY A 228 28.58 -27.19 61.14
CA GLY A 228 27.85 -25.96 61.52
C GLY A 228 28.44 -24.76 60.74
N ALA A 229 27.66 -23.71 60.48
CA ALA A 229 28.09 -22.57 59.64
C ALA A 229 28.83 -21.45 60.40
N SER A 230 29.70 -20.67 59.73
CA SER A 230 29.60 -19.19 59.62
C SER A 230 30.89 -18.41 59.27
N ALA A 231 30.64 -17.25 58.64
CA ALA A 231 31.32 -15.94 58.78
C ALA A 231 32.64 -15.59 58.05
N SER A 232 32.58 -14.47 57.32
CA SER A 232 33.67 -13.55 56.99
C SER A 232 33.88 -12.51 58.09
N VAL A 233 35.11 -11.98 58.28
CA VAL A 233 35.40 -10.55 58.55
C VAL A 233 36.84 -10.18 58.09
N GLU A 234 37.04 -8.94 57.66
CA GLU A 234 38.34 -8.22 57.53
C GLU A 234 38.96 -7.88 58.92
N PRO A 235 40.22 -7.40 59.10
CA PRO A 235 40.61 -6.00 58.74
C PRO A 235 42.14 -5.70 58.49
N GLY A 236 42.46 -4.48 58.02
CA GLY A 236 43.60 -3.69 58.61
C GLY A 236 44.83 -3.29 57.76
N ARG A 237 45.05 -1.97 57.62
CA ARG A 237 46.29 -1.23 57.21
C ARG A 237 47.27 -1.07 58.42
N PRO A 238 48.56 -0.59 58.35
CA PRO A 238 49.04 0.56 57.52
C PRO A 238 50.56 0.64 57.09
N SER A 239 50.92 1.78 56.47
CA SER A 239 52.24 2.49 56.46
C SER A 239 53.37 2.16 55.43
N SER A 240 54.05 3.24 54.99
CA SER A 240 55.17 3.36 54.01
C SER A 240 56.34 4.18 54.65
N PRO A 241 57.35 4.73 53.93
CA PRO A 241 58.20 4.32 52.78
C PRO A 241 59.74 4.39 53.19
N PRO A 242 60.78 4.52 52.30
CA PRO A 242 61.07 5.76 51.52
C PRO A 242 61.70 5.61 50.09
N ALA A 243 61.49 6.66 49.27
CA ALA A 243 62.42 7.40 48.36
C ALA A 243 63.44 6.68 47.43
N ALA A 244 63.82 7.17 46.23
CA ALA A 244 63.36 8.17 45.24
C ALA A 244 64.23 7.96 43.95
N ALA A 245 64.19 8.65 42.80
CA ALA A 245 63.50 9.83 42.23
C ALA A 245 63.43 9.65 40.67
N GLY A 246 62.89 10.52 39.81
CA GLY A 246 62.16 11.79 39.98
C GLY A 246 61.55 12.28 38.65
N THR A 247 60.50 13.11 38.73
CA THR A 247 59.79 13.80 37.62
C THR A 247 60.30 15.25 37.47
N PRO A 248 60.03 15.98 36.35
CA PRO A 248 58.78 16.76 36.16
C PRO A 248 58.34 16.89 34.67
N SER A 249 57.25 17.53 34.23
CA SER A 249 55.93 17.93 34.79
C SER A 249 54.96 18.15 33.60
N VAL A 250 53.71 17.62 33.57
CA VAL A 250 52.44 18.08 34.21
C VAL A 250 51.90 19.40 33.61
N LYS A 251 50.68 19.44 33.02
CA LYS A 251 49.36 19.80 33.64
C LYS A 251 48.23 19.67 32.57
N ALA A 252 46.94 19.52 32.88
CA ALA A 252 46.19 19.11 34.08
C ALA A 252 44.70 18.85 33.72
N SER A 253 43.96 18.11 34.55
CA SER A 253 42.48 17.90 34.47
C SER A 253 41.71 18.91 35.36
N PRO A 254 40.41 18.70 35.69
CA PRO A 254 39.17 18.77 34.91
C PRO A 254 38.31 19.99 35.38
N PRO A 255 36.97 20.04 35.21
CA PRO A 255 36.08 19.58 36.30
C PRO A 255 34.72 18.97 35.85
N ARG A 256 33.76 18.87 36.79
CA ARG A 256 32.57 18.00 36.78
C ARG A 256 31.27 18.81 36.90
N ALA A 257 30.24 18.37 36.17
CA ALA A 257 28.79 18.61 36.34
C ALA A 257 28.25 20.06 36.36
N GLY A 258 27.39 20.34 35.38
CA GLY A 258 26.32 21.34 35.42
C GLY A 258 25.20 20.84 34.51
N ALA A 259 23.97 20.74 35.01
CA ALA A 259 22.84 20.27 34.22
C ALA A 259 22.14 21.46 33.59
N ASP A 260 21.99 21.43 32.26
CA ASP A 260 20.97 22.18 31.53
C ASP A 260 20.56 21.36 30.32
N GLY A 261 19.24 21.19 30.16
CA GLY A 261 18.69 20.41 29.07
C GLY A 261 18.85 21.14 27.75
N LYS A 262 19.56 20.54 26.80
CA LYS A 262 19.39 20.84 25.38
C LYS A 262 19.35 19.55 24.60
N GLU A 263 18.33 19.45 23.77
CA GLU A 263 18.04 18.32 22.91
C GLU A 263 19.27 18.03 22.03
N GLY A 264 19.56 16.75 21.84
CA GLY A 264 20.70 16.30 21.03
C GLY A 264 20.49 16.64 19.57
N GLU A 265 20.89 17.86 19.18
CA GLU A 265 21.08 18.23 17.79
C GLU A 265 22.08 17.24 17.20
N ALA A 266 21.60 16.41 16.27
CA ALA A 266 22.36 15.28 15.75
C ALA A 266 23.70 15.77 15.22
N GLU A 267 24.81 15.16 15.68
CA GLU A 267 26.12 15.43 15.10
C GLU A 267 26.01 15.28 13.58
N SER A 268 26.30 16.36 12.86
CA SER A 268 26.23 16.37 11.40
C SER A 268 27.23 15.37 10.87
N SER A 269 26.77 14.15 10.58
CA SER A 269 27.59 13.14 9.94
C SER A 269 28.16 13.76 8.67
N GLY A 270 29.43 13.49 8.36
CA GLY A 270 30.11 14.13 7.23
C GLY A 270 29.49 13.82 5.85
N VAL A 271 28.42 13.02 5.82
CA VAL A 271 27.60 12.65 4.69
C VAL A 271 26.68 13.83 4.31
N PRO A 272 26.76 14.37 3.08
CA PRO A 272 26.02 15.56 2.67
C PRO A 272 24.55 15.29 2.29
N VAL A 273 24.02 14.10 2.60
CA VAL A 273 22.65 13.66 2.26
C VAL A 273 22.02 12.92 3.43
N HIS A 274 20.71 13.07 3.53
CA HIS A 274 19.87 12.28 4.43
C HIS A 274 18.81 11.55 3.60
N ALA A 275 18.42 10.37 4.05
CA ALA A 275 17.37 9.57 3.44
C ALA A 275 16.39 9.13 4.51
N THR A 276 15.10 9.21 4.20
CA THR A 276 14.00 8.83 5.10
C THR A 276 13.00 7.96 4.36
N ILE A 277 12.44 6.98 5.06
CA ILE A 277 11.40 6.11 4.52
C ILE A 277 10.08 6.88 4.62
N SER A 278 9.50 7.24 3.48
CA SER A 278 8.24 7.98 3.39
C SER A 278 7.02 7.06 3.23
N SER A 279 7.21 5.83 2.77
CA SER A 279 6.25 4.73 2.88
C SER A 279 6.95 3.37 2.89
N TYR A 280 6.35 2.38 3.57
CA TYR A 280 6.74 0.96 3.51
C TYR A 280 5.90 0.16 2.49
N ASN A 281 4.85 0.76 1.94
CA ASN A 281 4.10 0.27 0.81
C ASN A 281 3.49 1.44 0.03
N TRP A 282 4.12 1.83 -1.09
CA TRP A 282 3.64 2.95 -1.92
C TRP A 282 2.40 2.61 -2.77
N GLU A 283 1.95 1.36 -2.78
CA GLU A 283 0.70 0.92 -3.41
C GLU A 283 -0.45 0.70 -2.40
N GLU A 284 -0.31 1.17 -1.15
CA GLU A 284 -1.33 1.04 -0.10
C GLU A 284 -2.76 1.41 -0.58
N PRO A 285 -3.78 0.59 -0.27
CA PRO A 285 -3.76 -0.59 0.62
C PRO A 285 -3.40 -1.92 -0.10
N CYS A 286 -2.90 -1.87 -1.33
CA CYS A 286 -2.71 -3.04 -2.17
C CYS A 286 -1.36 -3.74 -1.97
N GLY A 287 -1.24 -4.97 -2.49
CA GLY A 287 0.04 -5.65 -2.73
C GLY A 287 0.85 -6.07 -1.51
N GLN A 288 0.39 -5.81 -0.29
CA GLN A 288 1.12 -6.12 0.94
C GLN A 288 0.46 -7.24 1.74
N PHE A 289 1.24 -8.30 1.92
CA PHE A 289 1.00 -9.33 2.91
C PHE A 289 1.91 -9.13 4.12
N TYR A 290 1.46 -9.55 5.29
CA TYR A 290 2.34 -9.80 6.44
C TYR A 290 2.25 -11.26 6.85
N LEU A 291 3.40 -11.89 7.09
CA LEU A 291 3.50 -13.23 7.65
C LEU A 291 3.38 -13.16 9.17
N LEU A 292 2.35 -13.78 9.72
CA LEU A 292 2.09 -13.83 11.16
C LEU A 292 2.14 -15.27 11.70
N ASP A 293 2.65 -15.40 12.91
CA ASP A 293 2.71 -16.65 13.68
C ASP A 293 1.43 -16.83 14.53
N ARG A 294 0.28 -16.81 13.85
CA ARG A 294 -1.06 -16.86 14.46
C ARG A 294 -2.07 -17.54 13.55
N GLU A 295 -3.10 -18.13 14.17
CA GLU A 295 -4.30 -18.61 13.49
C GLU A 295 -5.23 -17.43 13.12
N PRO A 296 -6.08 -17.56 12.09
CA PRO A 296 -6.86 -16.43 11.55
C PRO A 296 -7.82 -15.78 12.56
N ASP A 297 -8.37 -16.57 13.48
CA ASP A 297 -9.27 -16.07 14.53
C ASP A 297 -8.53 -15.25 15.62
N ASP A 298 -7.20 -15.40 15.75
CA ASP A 298 -6.34 -14.68 16.70
C ASP A 298 -5.61 -13.47 16.08
N VAL A 299 -5.83 -13.21 14.78
CA VAL A 299 -5.31 -12.04 14.07
C VAL A 299 -6.36 -10.92 14.14
N PRO A 300 -6.07 -9.77 14.79
CA PRO A 300 -7.01 -8.66 14.83
C PRO A 300 -7.33 -8.15 13.42
N PRO A 301 -8.45 -7.43 13.22
CA PRO A 301 -8.79 -6.87 11.92
C PRO A 301 -7.66 -5.97 11.38
N PRO A 302 -7.51 -5.86 10.05
CA PRO A 302 -6.55 -4.94 9.45
C PRO A 302 -6.87 -3.51 9.90
N PRO A 303 -5.86 -2.70 10.23
CA PRO A 303 -6.06 -1.33 10.67
C PRO A 303 -6.35 -0.43 9.46
N ALA A 304 -6.45 0.88 9.69
CA ALA A 304 -6.38 1.84 8.60
C ALA A 304 -4.96 1.84 7.97
N PRO A 305 -4.81 2.12 6.66
CA PRO A 305 -3.55 1.91 5.94
C PRO A 305 -2.31 2.53 6.61
N GLN A 306 -2.40 3.77 7.09
CA GLN A 306 -1.28 4.46 7.76
C GLN A 306 -0.79 3.77 9.05
N ASP A 307 -1.61 2.92 9.68
CA ASP A 307 -1.32 2.24 10.93
C ASP A 307 -0.82 0.78 10.72
N THR A 308 -0.85 0.29 9.47
CA THR A 308 -0.50 -1.09 9.09
C THR A 308 0.89 -1.52 9.57
N ARG A 309 1.90 -0.66 9.42
CA ARG A 309 3.26 -0.94 9.88
C ARG A 309 3.36 -1.05 11.41
N GLY A 310 2.55 -0.29 12.14
CA GLY A 310 2.47 -0.34 13.60
C GLY A 310 1.81 -1.63 14.09
N TRP A 311 0.69 -1.99 13.46
CA TRP A 311 -0.03 -3.25 13.66
C TRP A 311 0.87 -4.47 13.41
N ALA A 312 1.58 -4.50 12.28
CA ALA A 312 2.48 -5.61 11.94
C ALA A 312 3.61 -5.75 12.96
N ARG A 313 4.27 -4.64 13.34
CA ARG A 313 5.31 -4.65 14.39
C ARG A 313 4.79 -5.12 15.75
N ALA A 314 3.53 -4.83 16.10
CA ALA A 314 2.91 -5.30 17.34
C ALA A 314 2.58 -6.81 17.33
N LEU A 315 2.57 -7.45 16.15
CA LEU A 315 2.26 -8.86 15.94
C LEU A 315 3.48 -9.72 15.54
N ASP A 316 4.70 -9.17 15.57
CA ASP A 316 5.94 -9.78 15.01
C ASP A 316 5.80 -10.14 13.50
N GLY A 317 5.06 -9.32 12.76
CA GLY A 317 4.83 -9.51 11.33
C GLY A 317 6.04 -9.18 10.46
N VAL A 318 6.27 -10.03 9.46
CA VAL A 318 7.32 -9.88 8.44
C VAL A 318 6.66 -9.56 7.10
N ASP A 319 7.22 -8.63 6.32
CA ASP A 319 6.69 -8.27 5.01
C ASP A 319 6.71 -9.48 4.05
N GLY A 320 5.59 -9.74 3.39
CA GLY A 320 5.34 -10.95 2.64
C GLY A 320 5.38 -10.78 1.13
N GLY A 321 6.23 -11.57 0.47
CA GLY A 321 6.37 -11.66 -0.98
C GLY A 321 7.13 -10.48 -1.58
N ALA A 322 6.79 -9.25 -1.20
CA ALA A 322 7.50 -8.04 -1.60
C ALA A 322 7.46 -6.95 -0.53
N MET A 323 8.47 -6.07 -0.56
CA MET A 323 8.53 -4.84 0.22
C MET A 323 8.61 -3.63 -0.72
N LYS A 324 7.53 -2.84 -0.74
CA LYS A 324 7.34 -1.68 -1.64
C LYS A 324 7.76 -0.37 -0.97
N LEU A 325 9.06 -0.13 -0.86
CA LEU A 325 9.64 1.01 -0.12
C LEU A 325 9.58 2.32 -0.92
N ALA A 326 9.12 3.42 -0.31
CA ALA A 326 9.37 4.78 -0.82
C ALA A 326 10.46 5.45 0.03
N LEU A 327 11.56 5.84 -0.63
CA LEU A 327 12.74 6.42 -0.04
C LEU A 327 12.91 7.87 -0.50
N THR A 328 12.66 8.81 0.40
CA THR A 328 12.86 10.24 0.15
C THR A 328 14.30 10.63 0.49
N VAL A 329 15.03 11.21 -0.46
CA VAL A 329 16.43 11.62 -0.31
C VAL A 329 16.59 13.12 -0.52
N GLN A 330 17.25 13.79 0.42
CA GLN A 330 17.47 15.24 0.43
C GLN A 330 18.93 15.56 0.73
N GLY A 331 19.46 16.60 0.07
CA GLY A 331 20.79 17.13 0.42
C GLY A 331 20.75 17.95 1.71
N ALA A 332 21.76 17.82 2.55
CA ALA A 332 21.88 18.56 3.81
C ALA A 332 22.08 20.08 3.63
N SER A 333 22.43 20.52 2.40
CA SER A 333 22.63 21.93 2.05
C SER A 333 22.18 22.21 0.62
N ARG A 334 22.28 23.47 0.19
CA ARG A 334 21.97 23.88 -1.19
C ARG A 334 22.98 23.38 -2.23
N ASP A 335 24.16 22.91 -1.80
CA ASP A 335 25.13 22.33 -2.70
C ASP A 335 24.61 21.01 -3.27
N ALA A 336 24.75 20.84 -4.59
CA ALA A 336 24.27 19.64 -5.25
C ALA A 336 25.09 18.41 -4.84
N VAL A 337 24.39 17.36 -4.42
CA VAL A 337 24.95 16.02 -4.25
C VAL A 337 24.48 15.16 -5.41
N VAL A 338 25.41 14.45 -6.05
CA VAL A 338 25.11 13.48 -7.09
C VAL A 338 24.98 12.11 -6.42
N LEU A 339 23.80 11.50 -6.54
CA LEU A 339 23.58 10.10 -6.18
C LEU A 339 24.02 9.25 -7.37
N THR A 340 24.93 8.31 -7.16
CA THR A 340 25.61 7.58 -8.25
C THR A 340 25.16 6.12 -8.40
N GLY A 341 24.38 5.61 -7.46
CA GLY A 341 23.85 4.25 -7.47
C GLY A 341 23.22 3.87 -6.14
N MET A 342 22.33 2.88 -6.15
CA MET A 342 21.73 2.28 -4.96
C MET A 342 22.06 0.79 -4.97
N ASN A 343 22.58 0.28 -3.85
CA ASN A 343 23.04 -1.11 -3.76
C ASN A 343 22.26 -1.84 -2.68
N VAL A 344 21.86 -3.08 -2.96
CA VAL A 344 21.19 -3.96 -1.99
C VAL A 344 22.24 -4.82 -1.29
N ARG A 345 22.10 -4.98 0.02
CA ARG A 345 23.02 -5.74 0.87
C ARG A 345 22.23 -6.75 1.69
N VAL A 346 22.27 -8.01 1.25
CA VAL A 346 21.74 -9.15 2.01
C VAL A 346 22.68 -9.47 3.17
N LEU A 347 22.11 -9.67 4.36
CA LEU A 347 22.79 -10.09 5.58
C LEU A 347 22.59 -11.57 5.86
N THR A 348 21.34 -12.05 5.78
CA THR A 348 20.97 -13.47 5.88
C THR A 348 19.97 -13.82 4.79
N ARG A 349 20.01 -15.08 4.39
CA ARG A 349 19.05 -15.71 3.48
C ARG A 349 18.78 -17.10 4.03
N ASP A 350 17.64 -17.24 4.66
CA ASP A 350 17.19 -18.44 5.35
C ASP A 350 16.01 -19.06 4.57
N PRO A 351 15.62 -20.32 4.81
CA PRO A 351 14.39 -20.87 4.23
C PRO A 351 13.18 -19.99 4.58
N ALA A 352 12.24 -19.82 3.64
CA ALA A 352 11.04 -19.03 3.89
C ALA A 352 10.29 -19.50 5.14
N LEU A 353 9.78 -18.56 5.92
CA LEU A 353 9.11 -18.85 7.20
C LEU A 353 7.91 -19.79 7.01
N ASP A 354 7.61 -20.63 7.99
CA ASP A 354 6.38 -21.43 8.00
C ASP A 354 5.28 -20.68 8.77
N ARG A 355 4.79 -19.59 8.17
CA ARG A 355 3.82 -18.64 8.75
C ARG A 355 2.76 -18.29 7.72
N SER A 356 1.51 -18.17 8.18
CA SER A 356 0.37 -17.75 7.36
C SER A 356 0.50 -16.29 6.90
N ALA A 357 0.07 -16.00 5.67
CA ALA A 357 0.17 -14.67 5.08
C ALA A 357 -1.18 -13.94 5.11
N TYR A 358 -1.20 -12.74 5.66
CA TYR A 358 -2.42 -11.93 5.85
C TYR A 358 -2.35 -10.68 4.96
N SER A 359 -3.31 -10.53 4.05
CA SER A 359 -3.38 -9.39 3.12
C SER A 359 -4.00 -8.16 3.78
N MET A 360 -3.39 -6.99 3.60
CA MET A 360 -3.80 -5.75 4.26
C MET A 360 -4.90 -4.98 3.51
N GLY A 361 -5.32 -5.44 2.33
CA GLY A 361 -6.42 -4.80 1.61
C GLY A 361 -6.78 -5.43 0.26
N THR A 362 -8.04 -5.29 -0.13
CA THR A 362 -8.55 -5.62 -1.46
C THR A 362 -8.82 -4.34 -2.25
N GLY A 363 -8.11 -4.16 -3.36
CA GLY A 363 -8.38 -3.11 -4.34
C GLY A 363 -7.20 -2.15 -4.54
N CYS A 364 -6.59 -2.21 -5.72
CA CYS A 364 -5.53 -1.29 -6.11
C CYS A 364 -6.13 -0.07 -6.81
N GLY A 365 -5.53 1.11 -6.58
CA GLY A 365 -5.92 2.35 -7.24
C GLY A 365 -5.78 2.29 -8.76
N SER A 366 -6.64 3.02 -9.47
CA SER A 366 -6.73 2.94 -10.93
C SER A 366 -5.60 3.69 -11.66
N GLY A 367 -4.55 2.96 -12.05
CA GLY A 367 -3.73 3.29 -13.22
C GLY A 367 -2.66 4.38 -13.06
N ILE A 368 -2.07 4.56 -11.88
CA ILE A 368 -0.81 5.31 -11.75
C ILE A 368 0.18 4.49 -10.93
N THR A 369 1.23 4.01 -11.60
CA THR A 369 2.39 3.36 -10.98
C THR A 369 3.59 4.28 -11.20
N PRO A 370 4.28 4.79 -10.15
CA PRO A 370 5.52 5.53 -10.34
C PRO A 370 6.59 4.65 -11.03
N GLN A 371 7.62 5.27 -11.61
CA GLN A 371 8.83 4.49 -11.91
C GLN A 371 9.42 3.96 -10.60
N SER A 372 9.96 2.75 -10.66
CA SER A 372 10.46 2.02 -9.50
C SER A 372 11.84 1.42 -9.78
N PHE A 373 12.46 0.88 -8.73
CA PHE A 373 13.62 0.01 -8.80
C PHE A 373 13.22 -1.37 -8.28
N GLU A 374 13.10 -2.35 -9.16
CA GLU A 374 12.89 -3.74 -8.76
C GLU A 374 14.18 -4.33 -8.18
N VAL A 375 14.01 -5.23 -7.21
CA VAL A 375 15.08 -5.97 -6.56
C VAL A 375 14.62 -7.41 -6.36
N ASP A 376 15.23 -8.33 -7.08
CA ASP A 376 15.17 -9.77 -6.79
C ASP A 376 16.06 -10.07 -5.57
N LEU A 377 15.45 -10.44 -4.43
CA LEU A 377 16.15 -10.81 -3.20
C LEU A 377 16.60 -12.29 -3.16
N ASP A 378 16.24 -13.10 -4.16
CA ASP A 378 16.68 -14.49 -4.33
C ASP A 378 17.99 -14.59 -5.15
N ASP A 379 18.29 -13.63 -6.05
CA ASP A 379 19.59 -13.54 -6.77
C ASP A 379 20.77 -13.65 -5.77
N ALA A 380 21.82 -14.39 -6.10
CA ALA A 380 23.04 -14.46 -5.30
C ALA A 380 23.73 -13.10 -5.06
N ARG A 381 23.47 -12.08 -5.89
CA ARG A 381 23.96 -10.70 -5.77
C ARG A 381 22.88 -9.70 -6.23
N PRO A 382 21.85 -9.44 -5.41
CA PRO A 382 20.73 -8.55 -5.74
C PRO A 382 21.17 -7.18 -6.22
N ARG A 383 20.45 -6.63 -7.19
CA ARG A 383 20.65 -5.31 -7.78
C ARG A 383 19.33 -4.56 -7.85
N THR A 384 19.43 -3.24 -7.98
CA THR A 384 18.30 -2.38 -8.29
C THR A 384 18.19 -2.24 -9.80
N GLU A 385 17.10 -2.70 -10.41
CA GLU A 385 16.84 -2.54 -11.84
C GLU A 385 15.73 -1.50 -12.07
N PRO A 386 15.96 -0.43 -12.86
CA PRO A 386 14.97 0.63 -13.04
C PRO A 386 13.84 0.16 -13.95
N VAL A 387 12.60 0.25 -13.46
CA VAL A 387 11.38 -0.19 -14.14
C VAL A 387 10.48 1.00 -14.46
N ALA A 388 9.86 0.96 -15.64
CA ALA A 388 9.04 2.04 -16.14
C ALA A 388 7.69 2.09 -15.42
N GLY A 389 7.27 3.30 -15.03
CA GLY A 389 5.97 3.54 -14.44
C GLY A 389 4.86 3.69 -15.48
N THR A 390 3.63 3.88 -15.00
CA THR A 390 2.44 4.17 -15.81
C THR A 390 1.66 5.35 -15.23
N ARG A 391 0.97 6.10 -16.10
CA ARG A 391 0.07 7.19 -15.73
C ARG A 391 -1.10 7.23 -16.71
N GLY A 392 -2.17 6.52 -16.39
CA GLY A 392 -3.19 6.16 -17.37
C GLY A 392 -2.53 5.33 -18.48
N ASP A 393 -2.71 5.77 -19.73
CA ASP A 393 -2.11 5.14 -20.90
C ASP A 393 -0.66 5.62 -21.19
N GLU A 394 -0.13 6.58 -20.43
CA GLU A 394 1.23 7.11 -20.59
C GLU A 394 2.25 6.24 -19.84
N VAL A 395 3.32 5.81 -20.50
CA VAL A 395 4.47 5.15 -19.86
C VAL A 395 5.42 6.21 -19.32
N VAL A 396 5.69 6.17 -18.01
CA VAL A 396 6.72 6.98 -17.35
C VAL A 396 8.07 6.28 -17.55
N PRO A 397 9.02 6.83 -18.31
CA PRO A 397 10.25 6.11 -18.65
C PRO A 397 11.06 5.73 -17.41
N ALA A 398 11.59 4.50 -17.40
CA ALA A 398 12.60 4.07 -16.44
C ALA A 398 13.85 4.96 -16.55
N LYS A 399 14.27 5.55 -15.43
CA LYS A 399 15.51 6.32 -15.32
C LYS A 399 16.45 5.63 -14.35
N ASP A 400 17.67 5.34 -14.80
CA ASP A 400 18.74 4.85 -13.93
C ASP A 400 19.54 6.03 -13.30
N PHE A 401 20.40 5.71 -12.35
CA PHE A 401 21.39 6.62 -11.80
C PHE A 401 22.32 7.18 -12.89
N PRO A 402 22.78 8.44 -12.77
CA PRO A 402 22.79 9.26 -11.57
C PRO A 402 21.57 10.18 -11.38
N TYR A 403 21.34 10.56 -10.12
CA TYR A 403 20.36 11.55 -9.68
C TYR A 403 21.04 12.74 -8.99
N ARG A 404 20.33 13.85 -8.81
CA ARG A 404 20.82 15.06 -8.12
C ARG A 404 19.87 15.40 -7.00
N VAL A 405 20.41 15.70 -5.82
CA VAL A 405 19.65 16.22 -4.68
C VAL A 405 20.33 17.44 -4.07
N SER A 406 19.54 18.27 -3.39
CA SER A 406 19.97 19.38 -2.55
C SER A 406 18.96 19.60 -1.42
N SER A 407 19.13 20.62 -0.58
CA SER A 407 18.14 20.98 0.42
C SER A 407 16.80 21.46 -0.17
N THR A 408 16.79 21.84 -1.46
CA THR A 408 15.61 22.35 -2.19
C THR A 408 15.18 21.47 -3.36
N ASP A 409 15.90 20.37 -3.61
CA ASP A 409 15.70 19.46 -4.73
C ASP A 409 15.74 18.04 -4.16
N VAL A 410 14.56 17.45 -4.02
CA VAL A 410 14.31 16.22 -3.26
C VAL A 410 13.85 15.14 -4.21
N GLU A 411 14.52 13.99 -4.18
CA GLU A 411 14.18 12.84 -5.01
C GLU A 411 13.47 11.78 -4.16
N VAL A 412 12.48 11.11 -4.75
CA VAL A 412 11.75 10.00 -4.11
C VAL A 412 11.92 8.76 -4.97
N PHE A 413 12.64 7.78 -4.43
CA PHE A 413 12.85 6.48 -5.07
C PHE A 413 11.79 5.50 -4.58
N HIS A 414 11.05 4.90 -5.52
CA HIS A 414 10.19 3.76 -5.23
C HIS A 414 11.00 2.51 -5.48
N LEU A 415 11.00 1.57 -4.55
CA LEU A 415 11.63 0.26 -4.70
C LEU A 415 10.55 -0.82 -4.58
N ASP A 416 10.80 -1.95 -5.23
CA ASP A 416 9.98 -3.15 -5.11
C ASP A 416 10.91 -4.37 -4.92
N ALA A 417 11.11 -4.73 -3.65
CA ALA A 417 12.04 -5.79 -3.27
C ALA A 417 11.29 -7.09 -3.00
N HIS A 418 11.31 -7.99 -3.98
CA HIS A 418 10.52 -9.23 -4.00
C HIS A 418 11.34 -10.47 -3.64
N VAL A 419 10.66 -11.50 -3.14
CA VAL A 419 11.23 -12.79 -2.73
C VAL A 419 10.22 -13.93 -2.92
N GLU A 420 10.64 -14.97 -3.63
CA GLU A 420 9.87 -16.17 -3.95
C GLU A 420 10.29 -17.38 -3.08
N GLY A 421 11.56 -17.49 -2.70
CA GLY A 421 12.11 -18.72 -2.09
C GLY A 421 12.47 -18.66 -0.60
N HIS A 422 12.75 -17.47 -0.06
CA HIS A 422 13.51 -17.33 1.18
C HIS A 422 12.87 -16.37 2.21
N ASP A 423 13.44 -16.35 3.41
CA ASP A 423 13.36 -15.26 4.38
C ASP A 423 14.69 -14.49 4.33
N VAL A 424 14.65 -13.21 4.01
CA VAL A 424 15.84 -12.41 3.68
C VAL A 424 15.91 -11.20 4.57
N SER A 425 17.02 -11.07 5.32
CA SER A 425 17.36 -9.83 6.04
C SER A 425 18.32 -8.99 5.21
N TRP A 426 18.00 -7.72 4.96
CA TRP A 426 18.74 -6.87 4.03
C TRP A 426 18.73 -5.37 4.39
N TYR A 427 19.59 -4.59 3.73
CA TYR A 427 19.62 -3.13 3.84
C TYR A 427 20.11 -2.49 2.52
N LEU A 428 20.00 -1.16 2.42
CA LEU A 428 20.42 -0.40 1.23
C LEU A 428 21.69 0.43 1.50
N GLU A 429 22.53 0.57 0.48
CA GLU A 429 23.66 1.51 0.43
C GLU A 429 23.51 2.46 -0.76
N LEU A 430 23.17 3.71 -0.47
CA LEU A 430 23.06 4.78 -1.45
C LEU A 430 24.44 5.44 -1.65
N ALA A 431 25.03 5.27 -2.82
CA ALA A 431 26.31 5.87 -3.18
C ALA A 431 26.14 7.33 -3.60
N TRP A 432 27.01 8.20 -3.08
CA TRP A 432 26.93 9.65 -3.31
C TRP A 432 28.30 10.27 -3.62
N SER A 433 28.27 11.42 -4.30
CA SER A 433 29.42 12.27 -4.62
C SER A 433 29.06 13.75 -4.44
N SER A 434 29.90 14.51 -3.74
CA SER A 434 29.74 15.95 -3.53
C SER A 434 31.07 16.63 -3.24
N GLY A 435 31.37 17.72 -3.94
CA GLY A 435 32.57 18.54 -3.69
C GLY A 435 33.90 17.77 -3.78
N GLY A 436 33.98 16.72 -4.62
CA GLY A 436 35.14 15.85 -4.74
C GLY A 436 35.26 14.75 -3.67
N ARG A 437 34.33 14.70 -2.70
CA ARG A 437 34.19 13.59 -1.75
C ARG A 437 33.17 12.57 -2.27
N THR A 438 33.39 11.30 -1.98
CA THR A 438 32.44 10.22 -2.25
C THR A 438 32.20 9.39 -0.98
N GLY A 439 31.09 8.65 -0.95
CA GLY A 439 30.80 7.73 0.14
C GLY A 439 29.50 6.97 -0.09
N THR A 440 29.07 6.22 0.92
CA THR A 440 27.77 5.55 0.96
C THR A 440 26.96 6.05 2.16
N LEU A 441 25.64 6.11 2.01
CA LEU A 441 24.68 6.26 3.09
C LEU A 441 23.96 4.92 3.26
N ARG A 442 24.04 4.33 4.45
CA ARG A 442 23.25 3.14 4.81
C ARG A 442 21.81 3.57 5.09
N VAL A 443 20.84 2.81 4.57
CA VAL A 443 19.42 2.97 4.84
C VAL A 443 18.83 1.64 5.29
N ASP A 444 18.14 1.66 6.44
CA ASP A 444 17.50 0.50 7.07
C ASP A 444 16.30 0.95 7.96
N ASP A 445 15.58 0.01 8.58
CA ASP A 445 14.43 0.26 9.46
C ASP A 445 14.91 0.70 10.86
N HIS A 446 15.33 1.97 10.96
CA HIS A 446 15.75 2.63 12.19
C HIS A 446 16.84 1.87 12.96
N GLY A 447 17.91 1.45 12.27
CA GLY A 447 19.03 0.69 12.83
C GLY A 447 18.84 -0.83 12.80
N ARG A 448 17.73 -1.32 12.24
CA ARG A 448 17.48 -2.75 12.00
C ARG A 448 17.38 -3.01 10.50
N PRO A 449 17.91 -4.12 9.97
CA PRO A 449 17.71 -4.47 8.57
C PRO A 449 16.22 -4.63 8.24
N PHE A 450 15.88 -4.39 6.99
CA PHE A 450 14.61 -4.84 6.42
C PHE A 450 14.57 -6.36 6.44
N ARG A 451 13.36 -6.93 6.52
CA ARG A 451 13.14 -8.38 6.44
C ARG A 451 11.94 -8.63 5.54
N THR A 452 12.13 -9.45 4.52
CA THR A 452 11.07 -9.86 3.59
C THR A 452 11.11 -11.38 3.46
N SER A 453 9.96 -12.04 3.55
CA SER A 453 9.85 -13.50 3.41
C SER A 453 8.84 -13.86 2.33
N SER A 454 9.09 -14.93 1.59
CA SER A 454 8.18 -15.44 0.55
C SER A 454 6.77 -15.70 1.08
N VAL A 455 5.76 -15.49 0.22
CA VAL A 455 4.36 -15.90 0.44
C VAL A 455 3.95 -17.16 -0.34
N ALA A 456 4.90 -17.83 -0.99
CA ALA A 456 4.63 -19.05 -1.76
C ALA A 456 4.25 -20.22 -0.84
N ALA A 457 3.43 -21.15 -1.39
CA ALA A 457 3.09 -22.47 -0.84
C ALA A 457 2.55 -22.50 0.60
N ARG A 458 1.86 -21.45 1.05
CA ARG A 458 1.31 -21.32 2.42
C ARG A 458 -0.15 -20.84 2.41
N PRO A 459 -0.90 -21.00 3.52
CA PRO A 459 -2.19 -20.37 3.68
C PRO A 459 -2.11 -18.84 3.54
N GLN A 460 -2.93 -18.28 2.65
CA GLN A 460 -3.10 -16.84 2.49
C GLN A 460 -4.52 -16.45 2.92
N TYR A 461 -4.66 -15.31 3.59
CA TYR A 461 -5.92 -14.84 4.16
C TYR A 461 -6.25 -13.41 3.71
N LEU A 462 -7.51 -13.21 3.34
CA LEU A 462 -8.11 -11.92 3.04
C LEU A 462 -9.12 -11.59 4.14
N TYR A 463 -9.08 -10.36 4.66
CA TYR A 463 -10.08 -9.93 5.62
C TYR A 463 -11.40 -9.60 4.91
N ARG A 464 -12.51 -10.12 5.44
CA ARG A 464 -13.88 -9.88 4.99
C ARG A 464 -14.56 -8.88 5.93
N PRO A 465 -14.71 -7.60 5.54
CA PRO A 465 -15.30 -6.58 6.42
C PRO A 465 -16.79 -6.79 6.71
N ASP A 466 -17.48 -7.56 5.86
CA ASP A 466 -18.92 -7.84 5.95
C ASP A 466 -19.28 -8.88 7.03
N ILE A 467 -18.37 -9.82 7.31
CA ILE A 467 -18.50 -10.84 8.37
C ILE A 467 -17.46 -10.68 9.50
N ALA A 468 -16.56 -9.70 9.38
CA ALA A 468 -15.48 -9.39 10.31
C ALA A 468 -14.52 -10.57 10.60
N GLN A 469 -14.14 -11.32 9.56
CA GLN A 469 -13.30 -12.52 9.67
C GLN A 469 -12.20 -12.56 8.61
N TRP A 470 -11.12 -13.30 8.91
CA TRP A 470 -10.06 -13.64 7.95
C TRP A 470 -10.42 -14.93 7.21
N GLU A 471 -10.80 -14.82 5.93
CA GLU A 471 -11.10 -15.99 5.09
C GLU A 471 -9.85 -16.43 4.31
N ARG A 472 -9.68 -17.75 4.17
CA ARG A 472 -8.60 -18.31 3.35
C ARG A 472 -8.87 -18.00 1.87
N THR A 473 -7.88 -17.41 1.21
CA THR A 473 -7.90 -17.24 -0.24
C THR A 473 -7.53 -18.58 -0.89
N GLU A 474 -8.33 -19.03 -1.86
CA GLU A 474 -7.89 -20.07 -2.78
C GLU A 474 -7.27 -19.38 -4.01
N LEU A 475 -5.96 -19.56 -4.16
CA LEU A 475 -5.13 -19.10 -5.29
C LEU A 475 -4.72 -20.30 -6.15
#